data_AF-A0A965VK84-F1
#
_entry.id   AF-A0A965VK84-F1
#
_cell.length_a   1.000
_cell.length_b   1.000
_cell.length_c   1.000
_cell.angle_alpha   90.00
_cell.angle_beta   90.00
_cell.angle_gamma   90.00
#
_symmetry.space_group_name_H-M   'P 1'
#
loop_
_entity.id
_entity.type
_entity.pdbx_description
1 polymer ?
#
loop_
_entity_poly.entity_id
_entity_poly.type
_entity_poly.pdbx_seq_one_letter_code
_entity_poly.pdbx_strand_id
1 'polypeptide(L)'
;MFDFQQDRAQARALADSISAQISAALLRENRKALSVNKISRVLEKAYLQAGAYQAKQRMGFVRRSVFAHAFQWALKDHAYPPDFVVMATEGLVVTISPKATGVHGQRAP
;
A
#
# COMPACT_ATOMS: atom_id res chain seq x y z
N MET A 1 23.41 -9.06 -7.48
CA MET A 1 22.54 -7.95 -7.89
C MET A 1 21.18 -8.19 -7.26
N PHE A 2 20.61 -7.22 -6.54
CA PHE A 2 19.28 -7.39 -5.94
C PHE A 2 18.22 -7.26 -7.04
N ASP A 3 17.43 -8.31 -7.24
CA ASP A 3 16.29 -8.28 -8.16
C ASP A 3 15.03 -7.84 -7.42
N PHE A 4 14.51 -6.68 -7.81
CA PHE A 4 13.28 -6.10 -7.25
C PHE A 4 12.09 -6.18 -8.22
N GLN A 5 12.22 -6.92 -9.34
CA GLN A 5 11.17 -7.02 -10.35
C GLN A 5 9.87 -7.58 -9.75
N GLN A 6 9.97 -8.61 -8.91
CA GLN A 6 8.82 -9.20 -8.23
C GLN A 6 8.14 -8.21 -7.27
N ASP A 7 8.92 -7.43 -6.51
CA ASP A 7 8.39 -6.43 -5.57
C ASP A 7 7.65 -5.33 -6.34
N ARG A 8 8.21 -4.86 -7.46
CA ARG A 8 7.60 -3.85 -8.33
C ARG A 8 6.34 -4.36 -9.02
N ALA A 9 6.38 -5.59 -9.55
CA ALA A 9 5.25 -6.22 -10.20
C ALA A 9 4.08 -6.40 -9.24
N GLN A 10 4.35 -6.86 -8.02
CA GLN A 10 3.33 -7.00 -6.99
C GLN A 10 2.76 -5.63 -6.57
N ALA A 11 3.62 -4.62 -6.38
CA ALA A 11 3.17 -3.27 -6.05
C ALA A 11 2.27 -2.68 -7.15
N ARG A 12 2.61 -2.88 -8.42
CA ARG A 12 1.79 -2.48 -9.57
C ARG A 12 0.46 -3.21 -9.58
N ALA A 13 0.45 -4.53 -9.37
CA ALA A 13 -0.77 -5.33 -9.32
C ALA A 13 -1.75 -4.86 -8.22
N LEU A 14 -1.24 -4.38 -7.08
CA LEU A 14 -2.10 -3.77 -6.05
C LEU A 14 -2.76 -2.48 -6.56
N ALA A 15 -2.00 -1.60 -7.21
CA ALA A 15 -2.55 -0.38 -7.79
C ALA A 15 -3.56 -0.66 -8.91
N ASP A 16 -3.30 -1.66 -9.75
CA ASP A 16 -4.22 -2.11 -10.81
C ASP A 16 -5.53 -2.68 -10.21
N SER A 17 -5.45 -3.40 -9.09
CA SER A 17 -6.63 -3.89 -8.36
C SER A 17 -7.47 -2.75 -7.76
N ILE A 18 -6.82 -1.67 -7.33
CA ILE A 18 -7.51 -0.46 -6.84
C ILE A 18 -8.19 0.25 -8.02
N SER A 19 -7.51 0.40 -9.16
CA SER A 19 -8.05 1.07 -10.36
C SER A 19 -9.21 0.34 -11.00
N ALA A 20 -9.23 -0.98 -10.93
CA ALA A 20 -10.38 -1.79 -11.35
C ALA A 20 -11.66 -1.50 -10.52
N GLN A 21 -11.54 -0.98 -9.30
CA GLN A 21 -12.69 -0.83 -8.38
C GLN A 21 -13.04 0.64 -8.09
N ILE A 22 -12.05 1.53 -8.19
CA ILE A 22 -12.16 2.96 -7.91
C ILE A 22 -11.60 3.74 -9.09
N SER A 23 -12.47 4.37 -9.86
CA SER A 23 -12.03 5.23 -10.96
C SER A 23 -11.31 6.49 -10.43
N ALA A 24 -10.12 6.76 -10.97
CA ALA A 24 -9.37 7.97 -10.69
C ALA A 24 -10.12 9.24 -11.13
N ALA A 25 -10.84 9.19 -12.25
CA ALA A 25 -11.65 10.30 -12.75
C ALA A 25 -12.75 10.70 -11.75
N LEU A 26 -13.48 9.70 -11.21
CA LEU A 26 -14.51 9.95 -10.21
C LEU A 26 -13.96 10.54 -8.91
N LEU A 27 -12.78 10.07 -8.47
CA LEU A 27 -12.11 10.61 -7.28
C LEU A 27 -11.67 12.08 -7.44
N ARG A 28 -11.33 12.49 -8.67
CA ARG A 28 -10.92 13.86 -8.99
C ARG A 28 -12.11 14.80 -9.12
N GLU A 29 -13.14 14.38 -9.85
CA GLU A 29 -14.27 15.24 -10.24
C GLU A 29 -15.37 15.26 -9.18
N ASN A 30 -15.58 14.16 -8.47
CA ASN A 30 -16.66 14.06 -7.51
C ASN A 30 -16.34 13.09 -6.38
N ARG A 31 -15.35 13.46 -5.54
CA ARG A 31 -14.93 12.65 -4.39
C ARG A 31 -16.09 12.28 -3.45
N LYS A 32 -17.14 13.11 -3.37
CA LYS A 32 -18.35 12.85 -2.57
C LYS A 32 -19.28 11.78 -3.18
N ALA A 33 -19.21 11.56 -4.50
CA ALA A 33 -20.00 10.54 -5.18
C ALA A 33 -19.50 9.11 -4.91
N LEU A 34 -18.23 8.95 -4.54
CA LEU A 34 -17.71 7.69 -4.05
C LEU A 34 -17.93 7.58 -2.55
N SER A 35 -18.61 6.52 -2.12
CA SER A 35 -18.76 6.21 -0.70
C SER A 35 -17.38 6.01 -0.07
N VAL A 36 -17.09 6.74 1.01
CA VAL A 36 -15.88 6.57 1.82
C VAL A 36 -15.70 5.10 2.21
N ASN A 37 -16.78 4.40 2.54
CA ASN A 37 -16.74 2.97 2.87
C ASN A 37 -16.21 2.11 1.72
N LYS A 38 -16.53 2.45 0.46
CA LYS A 38 -15.99 1.72 -0.70
C LYS A 38 -14.49 1.95 -0.83
N ILE A 39 -14.05 3.20 -0.70
CA ILE A 39 -12.62 3.55 -0.77
C ILE A 39 -11.85 2.80 0.33
N SER A 40 -12.32 2.88 1.57
CA SER A 40 -11.68 2.21 2.72
C SER A 40 -11.59 0.70 2.52
N ARG A 41 -12.68 0.02 2.09
CA ARG A 41 -12.68 -1.43 1.88
C ARG A 41 -11.71 -1.88 0.79
N VAL A 42 -11.60 -1.13 -0.31
CA VAL A 42 -10.68 -1.46 -1.40
C VAL A 42 -9.24 -1.31 -0.95
N LEU A 43 -8.92 -0.21 -0.25
CA LEU A 43 -7.58 0.02 0.30
C LEU A 43 -7.21 -1.02 1.35
N GLU A 44 -8.11 -1.35 2.28
CA GLU A 44 -7.91 -2.38 3.29
C GLU A 44 -7.58 -3.74 2.64
N LYS A 45 -8.32 -4.13 1.60
CA LYS A 45 -8.03 -5.37 0.85
C LYS A 45 -6.64 -5.33 0.21
N ALA A 46 -6.26 -4.22 -0.40
CA ALA A 46 -4.93 -4.06 -0.99
C ALA A 46 -3.82 -4.12 0.08
N TYR A 47 -4.04 -3.51 1.23
CA TYR A 47 -3.09 -3.53 2.36
C TYR A 47 -2.95 -4.92 2.96
N LEU A 48 -4.03 -5.67 3.13
CA LEU A 48 -3.97 -7.07 3.58
C LEU A 48 -3.12 -7.93 2.63
N GLN A 49 -3.27 -7.74 1.32
CA GLN A 49 -2.45 -8.42 0.32
C GLN A 49 -0.97 -8.00 0.41
N ALA A 50 -0.70 -6.71 0.62
CA ALA A 50 0.66 -6.22 0.80
C ALA A 50 1.33 -6.77 2.07
N GLY A 51 0.60 -6.81 3.19
CA GLY A 51 1.08 -7.38 4.45
C GLY A 51 1.38 -8.87 4.33
N ALA A 52 0.52 -9.64 3.65
CA ALA A 52 0.76 -11.04 3.36
C ALA A 52 2.01 -11.25 2.48
N TYR A 53 2.17 -10.41 1.45
CA TYR A 53 3.36 -10.44 0.60
C TYR A 53 4.64 -10.09 1.37
N GLN A 54 4.58 -9.08 2.24
CA GLN A 54 5.67 -8.67 3.14
C GLN A 54 6.14 -9.82 4.01
N ALA A 55 5.20 -10.52 4.66
CA ALA A 55 5.52 -11.64 5.52
C ALA A 55 6.12 -12.82 4.73
N LYS A 56 5.53 -13.15 3.57
CA LYS A 56 6.00 -14.24 2.69
C LYS A 56 7.41 -13.99 2.15
N GLN A 57 7.68 -12.76 1.71
CA GLN A 57 8.96 -12.39 1.08
C GLN A 57 10.01 -11.91 2.08
N ARG A 58 9.66 -11.82 3.37
CA ARG A 58 10.52 -11.27 4.44
C ARG A 58 11.15 -9.94 4.00
N MET A 59 10.31 -9.01 3.53
CA MET A 59 10.82 -7.75 2.97
C MET A 59 11.57 -6.94 4.04
N GLY A 60 12.89 -6.84 3.87
CA GLY A 60 13.75 -5.91 4.60
C GLY A 60 13.50 -4.45 4.17
N PHE A 61 14.16 -3.51 4.86
CA PHE A 61 13.93 -2.07 4.67
C PHE A 61 13.98 -1.63 3.20
N VAL A 62 15.04 -2.00 2.47
CA VAL A 62 15.22 -1.61 1.06
C VAL A 62 14.08 -2.12 0.17
N ARG A 63 13.70 -3.41 0.30
CA ARG A 63 12.60 -4.00 -0.48
C ARG A 63 11.28 -3.29 -0.21
N ARG A 64 11.01 -2.94 1.05
CA ARG A 64 9.80 -2.18 1.42
C ARG A 64 9.80 -0.79 0.80
N SER A 65 10.93 -0.08 0.81
CA SER A 65 11.03 1.24 0.16
C SER A 65 10.80 1.15 -1.35
N VAL A 66 11.40 0.15 -2.01
CA VAL A 66 11.18 -0.08 -3.45
C VAL A 66 9.71 -0.42 -3.73
N PHE A 67 9.10 -1.27 -2.92
CA PHE A 67 7.70 -1.66 -3.02
C PHE A 67 6.76 -0.46 -2.87
N ALA A 68 6.94 0.35 -1.82
CA ALA A 68 6.12 1.53 -1.56
C ALA A 68 6.29 2.57 -2.67
N HIS A 69 7.52 2.81 -3.13
CA HIS A 69 7.78 3.72 -4.25
C HIS A 69 7.14 3.24 -5.55
N ALA A 70 7.23 1.94 -5.86
CA ALA A 70 6.60 1.35 -7.04
C ALA A 70 5.07 1.45 -7.00
N PHE A 71 4.46 1.22 -5.82
CA PHE A 71 3.02 1.39 -5.61
C PHE A 71 2.60 2.85 -5.83
N GLN A 72 3.34 3.80 -5.23
CA GLN A 72 3.09 5.23 -5.39
C GLN A 72 3.12 5.65 -6.86
N TRP A 73 4.12 5.20 -7.63
CA TRP A 73 4.21 5.47 -9.07
C TRP A 73 3.07 4.85 -9.85
N ALA A 74 2.72 3.59 -9.57
CA ALA A 74 1.61 2.93 -10.24
C ALA A 74 0.28 3.69 -10.04
N LEU A 75 0.01 4.21 -8.84
CA LEU A 75 -1.17 5.05 -8.62
C LEU A 75 -1.10 6.36 -9.41
N LYS A 76 0.07 6.98 -9.54
CA LYS A 76 0.25 8.17 -10.39
C LYS A 76 0.02 7.86 -11.87
N ASP A 77 0.49 6.71 -12.37
CA ASP A 77 0.26 6.27 -13.74
C ASP A 77 -1.24 6.08 -14.03
N HIS A 78 -2.01 5.65 -13.03
CA HIS A 78 -3.48 5.57 -13.10
C HIS A 78 -4.18 6.93 -12.95
N ALA A 79 -3.43 8.03 -12.93
CA ALA A 79 -3.92 9.40 -12.82
C ALA A 79 -4.73 9.69 -11.53
N TYR A 80 -4.46 8.98 -10.44
CA TYR A 80 -5.07 9.29 -9.14
C TYR A 80 -4.63 10.67 -8.62
N PRO A 81 -5.50 11.38 -7.88
CA PRO A 81 -5.17 12.69 -7.35
C PRO A 81 -4.04 12.59 -6.30
N PRO A 82 -3.12 13.57 -6.23
CA PRO A 82 -1.90 13.46 -5.43
C PRO A 82 -2.11 13.16 -3.95
N ASP A 83 -3.15 13.73 -3.35
CA ASP A 83 -3.50 13.54 -1.94
C ASP A 83 -4.02 12.12 -1.66
N PHE A 84 -4.77 11.53 -2.60
CA PHE A 84 -5.13 10.10 -2.52
C PHE A 84 -3.89 9.22 -2.64
N VAL A 85 -2.97 9.53 -3.56
CA VAL A 85 -1.72 8.78 -3.74
C VAL A 85 -0.89 8.78 -2.45
N VAL A 86 -0.74 9.94 -1.81
CA VAL A 86 0.00 10.07 -0.54
C VAL A 86 -0.67 9.22 0.54
N MET A 87 -1.96 9.43 0.79
CA MET A 87 -2.71 8.69 1.82
C MET A 87 -2.66 7.17 1.60
N ALA A 88 -2.84 6.72 0.36
CA ALA A 88 -2.79 5.30 0.02
C ALA A 88 -1.39 4.70 0.25
N THR A 89 -0.34 5.48 -0.07
CA THR A 89 1.05 5.05 0.11
C THR A 89 1.44 5.02 1.58
N GLU A 90 1.00 5.97 2.39
CA GLU A 90 1.25 5.98 3.84
C GLU A 90 0.60 4.78 4.53
N GLY A 91 -0.66 4.49 4.21
CA GLY A 91 -1.35 3.30 4.74
C GLY A 91 -0.64 2.00 4.35
N LEU A 92 -0.13 1.92 3.13
CA LEU A 92 0.69 0.80 2.68
C LEU A 92 1.99 0.69 3.49
N VAL A 93 2.74 1.79 3.65
CA VAL A 93 4.00 1.82 4.39
C VAL A 93 3.80 1.35 5.83
N VAL A 94 2.76 1.83 6.51
CA VAL A 94 2.41 1.38 7.86
C VAL A 94 2.16 -0.13 7.87
N THR A 95 1.40 -0.63 6.89
CA THR A 95 1.03 -2.05 6.82
C THR A 95 2.24 -2.97 6.61
N ILE A 96 3.18 -2.59 5.75
CA ILE A 96 4.36 -3.41 5.44
C ILE A 96 5.52 -3.17 6.41
N SER A 97 5.40 -2.20 7.32
CA SER A 97 6.43 -1.94 8.32
C SER A 97 6.47 -3.07 9.35
N PRO A 98 7.66 -3.36 9.92
CA PRO A 98 7.77 -4.32 11.01
C PRO A 98 6.85 -3.88 12.15
N LYS A 99 6.07 -4.82 12.70
CA LYS A 99 5.40 -4.57 13.98
C LYS A 99 6.47 -4.25 15.01
N ALA A 100 6.37 -3.09 15.67
CA ALA A 100 7.24 -2.75 16.78
C ALA A 100 7.10 -3.87 17.82
N THR A 101 8.08 -4.76 17.86
CA THR A 101 8.13 -5.80 18.89
C THR A 101 8.63 -5.08 20.13
N GLY A 102 7.68 -4.54 20.91
CA GLY A 102 7.99 -3.98 22.22
C GLY A 102 8.66 -5.07 23.05
N VAL A 103 9.90 -4.82 23.47
CA VAL A 103 10.54 -5.56 24.54
C VAL A 103 9.74 -5.24 25.81
N HIS A 104 8.68 -6.00 26.06
CA HIS A 104 8.12 -6.11 27.41
C HIS A 104 8.99 -7.10 28.17
N GLY A 105 10.20 -6.63 28.50
CA GLY A 105 11.09 -7.29 29.43
C GLY A 105 10.42 -7.27 30.80
N GLN A 106 10.09 -8.47 31.28
CA GLN A 106 9.70 -8.73 32.65
C GLN A 106 10.63 -7.99 33.63
N ARG A 107 10.04 -7.21 34.53
CA ARG A 107 10.67 -6.83 35.79
C ARG A 107 9.63 -7.03 36.90
N ALA A 108 9.62 -8.24 37.45
CA ALA A 108 9.31 -8.44 38.87
C ALA A 108 10.64 -8.26 39.62
N PRO A 109 10.64 -7.46 40.68
CA PRO A 109 10.85 -8.04 42.00
C PRO A 109 9.62 -7.91 42.90
#